data_AF-A0A0B0IHT0-F1
#
_entry.id   AF-A0A0B0IHT0-F1
#
_cell.length_a   1.000
_cell.length_b   1.000
_cell.length_c   1.000
_cell.angle_alpha   90.00
_cell.angle_beta   90.00
_cell.angle_gamma   90.00
#
_symmetry.space_group_name_H-M   'P 1'
#
loop_
_entity.id
_entity.type
_entity.pdbx_description
1 polymer ?
#
loop_
_entity_poly.entity_id
_entity_poly.type
_entity_poly.pdbx_seq_one_letter_code
_entity_poly.pdbx_strand_id
1 'polypeptide(L)' 'MSEERESPERRRERMRQEELKRNPAGSIHGGGLADLVGSLGWKGTGILISLIVLGSIIFVLVR' A
#
# COMPACT_ATOMS: atom_id res chain seq x y z
N MET A 1 17.02 -37.08 -0.69
CA MET A 1 15.54 -37.03 -0.53
C MET A 1 15.26 -36.91 0.95
N SER A 2 15.07 -35.68 1.44
CA SER A 2 14.96 -35.36 2.86
C SER A 2 14.09 -34.11 3.10
N GLU A 3 13.15 -33.84 2.18
CA GLU A 3 12.20 -32.71 2.29
C GLU A 3 10.84 -33.14 2.85
N GLU A 4 10.65 -34.42 3.21
CA GLU A 4 9.31 -34.98 3.49
C GLU A 4 8.80 -34.77 4.94
N ARG A 5 9.45 -33.91 5.74
CA ARG A 5 9.01 -33.63 7.12
C ARG A 5 8.88 -32.14 7.46
N GLU A 6 8.50 -31.30 6.51
CA GLU A 6 8.03 -29.96 6.87
C GLU A 6 6.65 -30.05 7.55
N SER A 7 6.48 -29.30 8.64
CA SER A 7 5.15 -29.15 9.24
C SER A 7 4.20 -28.51 8.22
N PRO A 8 2.90 -28.85 8.25
CA PRO A 8 1.93 -28.24 7.33
C PRO A 8 1.92 -26.71 7.42
N GLU A 9 2.25 -26.14 8.58
CA GLU A 9 2.42 -24.69 8.78
C GLU A 9 3.63 -24.13 8.03
N ARG A 10 4.80 -24.79 8.13
CA ARG A 10 6.01 -24.41 7.39
C ARG A 10 5.79 -24.44 5.88
N ARG A 11 5.10 -25.49 5.39
CA ARG A 11 4.78 -25.61 3.96
C ARG A 11 3.86 -24.48 3.49
N ARG A 12 2.86 -24.09 4.28
CA ARG A 12 1.98 -22.95 3.97
C ARG A 12 2.72 -21.63 3.95
N GLU A 13 3.58 -21.40 4.95
CA GLU A 13 4.39 -20.19 5.01
C GLU A 13 5.37 -20.11 3.84
N ARG A 14 6.01 -21.22 3.47
CA ARG A 14 6.88 -21.31 2.29
C ARG A 14 6.14 -20.93 1.01
N MET A 15 4.94 -21.47 0.79
CA MET A 15 4.11 -21.10 -0.37
C MET A 15 3.74 -19.61 -0.37
N ARG A 16 3.40 -19.04 0.79
CA ARG A 16 3.10 -17.61 0.93
C ARG A 16 4.30 -16.72 0.59
N GLN A 17 5.49 -17.13 1.01
CA GLN A 17 6.75 -16.45 0.68
C GLN A 17 7.13 -16.61 -0.80
N GLU A 18 6.88 -17.78 -1.40
CA GLU A 18 7.10 -18.02 -2.82
C GLU A 18 6.13 -17.19 -3.68
N GLU A 19 4.87 -16.97 -3.26
CA GLU A 19 3.94 -16.05 -3.92
C GLU A 19 4.39 -14.58 -3.83
N LEU A 20 4.84 -14.13 -2.65
CA LEU A 20 5.41 -12.78 -2.48
C LEU A 20 6.64 -12.55 -3.37
N LYS A 21 7.53 -13.56 -3.47
CA LYS A 21 8.74 -13.49 -4.32
C LYS A 21 8.41 -13.51 -5.81
N ARG A 22 7.40 -14.28 -6.22
CA ARG A 22 6.99 -14.39 -7.63
C ARG A 22 6.14 -13.21 -8.08
N ASN A 23 5.43 -12.55 -7.17
CA ASN A 23 4.62 -11.37 -7.44
C ASN A 23 4.97 -10.20 -6.50
N PRO A 24 6.19 -9.62 -6.62
CA PRO A 24 6.61 -8.51 -5.78
C PRO A 24 5.72 -7.27 -5.98
N ALA A 25 5.08 -7.14 -7.14
CA ALA A 25 4.16 -6.06 -7.47
C ALA A 25 2.71 -6.26 -6.99
N GLY A 26 2.36 -7.46 -6.51
CA GLY A 26 1.02 -7.77 -5.98
C GLY A 26 0.68 -6.97 -4.71
N SER A 27 1.71 -6.60 -3.95
CA SER A 27 1.59 -5.68 -2.79
C SER A 27 1.55 -4.20 -3.21
N ILE A 28 2.29 -3.84 -4.27
CA ILE A 28 2.45 -2.44 -4.72
C ILE A 28 1.12 -1.85 -5.20
N HIS A 29 0.23 -2.66 -5.76
CA HIS A 29 -1.07 -2.18 -6.26
C HIS A 29 -2.14 -2.06 -5.17
N GLY A 30 -1.96 -2.66 -3.98
CA GLY A 30 -3.01 -2.74 -2.96
C GLY A 30 -3.00 -1.62 -1.92
N GLY A 31 -1.87 -0.93 -1.73
CA GLY A 31 -1.64 -0.11 -0.53
C GLY A 31 -1.16 1.32 -0.76
N GLY A 32 -1.19 1.86 -1.98
CA GLY A 32 -0.64 3.22 -2.19
C GLY A 32 -1.53 4.32 -1.61
N LEU A 33 -2.64 4.60 -2.30
CA LEU A 33 -3.52 5.71 -1.95
C LEU A 33 -4.53 5.35 -0.86
N ALA A 34 -5.04 4.11 -0.88
CA ALA A 34 -5.98 3.65 0.13
C ALA A 34 -5.35 3.56 1.52
N ASP A 35 -4.09 3.10 1.62
CA ASP A 35 -3.35 3.05 2.88
C ASP A 35 -2.91 4.45 3.33
N LEU A 36 -2.56 5.33 2.39
CA LEU A 36 -2.28 6.73 2.70
C LEU A 36 -3.51 7.43 3.28
N VAL A 37 -4.70 7.26 2.68
CA VAL A 37 -5.96 7.82 3.19
C VAL A 37 -6.37 7.15 4.50
N GLY A 38 -6.15 5.83 4.64
CA GLY A 38 -6.41 5.09 5.86
C GLY A 38 -5.53 5.52 7.03
N SER A 39 -4.23 5.74 6.79
CA SER A 39 -3.24 6.14 7.80
C SER A 39 -3.33 7.62 8.20
N LEU A 40 -3.59 8.53 7.26
CA LEU A 40 -3.87 9.95 7.57
C LEU A 40 -5.25 10.15 8.21
N GLY A 41 -6.17 9.23 7.92
CA GLY A 41 -7.58 9.33 8.28
C GLY A 41 -8.31 10.45 7.54
N TRP A 42 -9.63 10.40 7.61
CA TRP A 42 -10.51 11.35 6.90
C TRP A 42 -10.21 12.83 7.20
N LYS A 43 -9.80 13.15 8.44
CA LYS A 43 -9.44 14.52 8.84
C LYS A 43 -8.13 14.98 8.18
N GLY A 44 -7.09 14.15 8.20
CA GLY A 44 -5.79 14.49 7.60
C GLY A 44 -5.87 14.59 6.08
N THR A 45 -6.56 13.63 5.45
CA THR A 45 -6.80 13.65 4.01
C THR A 45 -7.62 14.89 3.59
N GLY A 46 -8.65 15.26 4.36
CA GLY A 46 -9.44 16.47 4.08
C GLY A 46 -8.62 17.76 4.13
N ILE A 47 -7.72 17.89 5.10
CA ILE A 47 -6.81 19.04 5.20
C ILE A 47 -5.84 19.07 4.01
N LEU A 48 -5.24 17.93 3.67
CA LEU A 48 -4.31 17.83 2.55
C LEU A 48 -4.96 18.24 1.23
N ILE A 49 -6.17 17.73 0.95
CA ILE A 49 -6.94 18.11 -0.25
C ILE A 49 -7.25 19.60 -0.24
N SER A 50 -7.68 20.15 0.91
CA SER A 50 -8.01 21.57 1.04
C SER A 50 -6.81 22.46 0.71
N LEU A 51 -5.60 22.10 1.18
CA LEU A 51 -4.37 22.84 0.89
C LEU A 51 -4.02 22.80 -0.61
N ILE A 52 -4.15 21.65 -1.25
CA ILE A 52 -3.88 21.49 -2.69
C ILE A 52 -4.85 22.35 -3.51
N VAL A 53 -6.13 22.31 -3.18
CA VAL A 53 -7.17 23.09 -3.88
C VAL A 53 -6.93 24.58 -3.68
N LEU A 54 -6.74 25.02 -2.42
CA LEU A 54 -6.56 26.44 -2.11
C LEU A 54 -5.27 26.99 -2.74
N GLY A 55 -4.17 26.24 -2.67
CA GLY A 55 -2.90 26.61 -3.32
C GLY A 55 -3.03 26.68 -4.84
N SER A 56 -3.78 25.76 -5.45
CA SER A 56 -4.03 25.79 -6.90
C SER A 56 -4.85 27.00 -7.31
N ILE A 57 -5.89 27.36 -6.55
CA ILE A 57 -6.70 28.56 -6.79
C ILE A 57 -5.84 29.82 -6.70
N ILE A 58 -5.00 29.94 -5.66
CA ILE A 58 -4.10 31.08 -5.49
C ILE A 58 -3.09 31.15 -6.64
N PHE A 59 -2.49 30.02 -7.03
CA PHE A 59 -1.54 29.96 -8.14
C PHE A 59 -2.18 30.43 -9.46
N VAL A 60 -3.40 30.00 -9.74
CA VAL A 60 -4.14 30.42 -10.94
C VAL A 60 -4.56 31.89 -10.89
N LEU A 61 -4.84 32.45 -9.71
CA LEU A 61 -5.22 33.85 -9.56
C LEU A 61 -4.03 34.82 -9.60
N VAL A 62 -2.87 34.38 -9.13
CA VAL A 62 -1.64 35.20 -9.05
C VAL A 62 -0.83 35.17 -10.35
N ARG A 63 -0.97 34.10 -11.14
CA ARG A 63 -0.32 33.94 -12.44
C ARG A 63 -1.19 34.51 -13.57
#